data_AF-A0A821TV93-F1
#
_entry.id   AF-A0A821TV93-F1
#
_cell.length_a   1.000
_cell.length_b   1.000
_cell.length_c   1.000
_cell.angle_alpha   90.00
_cell.angle_beta   90.00
_cell.angle_gamma   90.00
#
_symmetry.space_group_name_H-M   'P 1'
#
loop_
_entity.id
_entity.type
_entity.pdbx_description
1 polymer ?
#
loop_
_entity_poly.entity_id
_entity_poly.type
_entity_poly.pdbx_seq_one_letter_code
_entity_poly.pdbx_strand_id
1 'polypeptide(L)'
;MSKRSDNLVCLWCLRSYHRQCWESIPDDAKQGKCDYGILGNLIVRPQWLRRVASSPAGFRAELTDNLNTNNVLFTPVIFFINKLSGGQKGEEIYRKLVGLVNPRQVFLLENDATIMQALSIYSSLVNIHICVCGGDGTVSWVLNRLIDFFPSLENPPVSIYPLGTGNDLSRVLGWGYQYDPKRLLRVLAQIPDAQPVALDCWQIKFETLEMAPTTPNDESSFAHQDCSFFLNRPKFVRNANELKGHRIAQCSQVCLELSRPMPVQMDGEPFYLVEPAIVNIIYTGQVNVLRN
;
A
#
# COMPACT_ATOMS: atom_id res chain seq x y z
N MET A 1 20.80 25.83 39.21
CA MET A 1 21.42 25.12 38.07
C MET A 1 20.79 23.73 37.99
N SER A 2 19.85 23.53 37.07
CA SER A 2 19.19 22.24 36.85
C SER A 2 20.18 21.28 36.18
N LYS A 3 20.64 20.24 36.90
CA LYS A 3 21.36 19.12 36.30
C LYS A 3 20.42 18.45 35.28
N ARG A 4 20.54 18.76 33.99
CA ARG A 4 20.01 17.88 32.94
C ARG A 4 20.71 16.55 33.12
N SER A 5 20.00 15.53 33.59
CA SER A 5 20.48 14.16 33.56
C SER A 5 20.59 13.75 32.09
N ASP A 6 21.82 13.56 31.59
CA ASP A 6 22.06 13.00 30.27
C ASP A 6 21.59 11.54 30.26
N ASN A 7 20.33 11.32 29.90
CA ASN A 7 19.79 9.99 29.72
C ASN A 7 20.20 9.45 28.35
N LEU A 8 20.63 8.19 28.31
CA LEU A 8 20.85 7.45 27.08
C LEU A 8 19.52 6.83 26.64
N VAL A 9 19.25 6.80 25.34
CA VAL A 9 18.06 6.15 24.77
C VAL A 9 18.50 5.09 23.78
N CYS A 10 18.01 3.86 23.94
CA CYS A 10 18.27 2.81 22.95
C CYS A 10 17.48 3.10 21.66
N LEU A 11 18.16 3.16 20.52
CA LEU A 11 17.53 3.43 19.22
C LEU A 11 16.52 2.36 18.77
N TRP A 12 16.63 1.13 19.30
CA TRP A 12 15.83 0.00 18.86
C TRP A 12 14.60 -0.26 19.74
N CYS A 13 14.80 -0.35 21.07
CA CYS A 13 13.68 -0.58 22.00
C CYS A 13 13.13 0.72 22.63
N LEU A 14 13.73 1.88 22.33
CA LEU A 14 13.33 3.21 22.79
C LEU A 14 13.32 3.40 24.32
N ARG A 15 13.89 2.45 25.08
CA ARG A 15 14.04 2.57 26.53
C ARG A 15 15.12 3.59 26.89
N SER A 16 14.82 4.38 27.92
CA SER A 16 15.75 5.37 28.51
C SER A 16 16.52 4.77 29.67
N TYR A 17 17.81 5.06 29.74
CA TYR A 17 18.72 4.64 30.79
C TYR A 17 19.44 5.87 31.35
N HIS A 18 19.57 5.98 32.66
CA HIS A 18 20.48 6.96 33.24
C HIS A 18 21.92 6.60 32.80
N ARG A 19 22.70 7.58 32.32
CA ARG A 19 24.07 7.33 31.84
C ARG A 19 24.93 6.59 32.87
N GLN A 20 24.90 7.04 34.14
CA GLN A 20 25.63 6.40 35.23
C GLN A 20 25.22 4.93 35.45
N CYS A 21 23.91 4.66 35.44
CA CYS A 21 23.41 3.30 35.56
C CYS A 21 23.84 2.43 34.38
N TRP A 22 23.79 2.98 33.16
CA TRP A 22 24.20 2.25 31.96
C TRP A 22 25.70 1.92 31.96
N GLU A 23 26.54 2.88 32.33
CA GLU A 23 28.00 2.71 32.42
C GLU A 23 28.39 1.69 33.50
N SER A 24 27.61 1.57 34.58
CA SER A 24 27.84 0.61 35.66
C SER A 24 27.51 -0.85 35.29
N ILE A 25 26.76 -1.08 34.20
CA ILE A 25 26.45 -2.44 33.74
C ILE A 25 27.68 -3.00 33.02
N PRO A 26 28.15 -4.23 33.35
CA PRO A 26 29.19 -4.92 32.59
C PRO A 26 28.85 -5.08 31.10
N ASP A 27 29.82 -5.00 30.20
CA ASP A 27 29.57 -5.00 28.74
C ASP A 27 28.95 -6.31 28.22
N ASP A 28 29.34 -7.44 28.79
CA ASP A 28 28.71 -8.75 28.56
C ASP A 28 27.23 -8.76 28.97
N ALA A 29 26.90 -8.08 30.07
CA ALA A 29 25.52 -7.92 30.54
C ALA A 29 24.73 -6.84 29.76
N LYS A 30 25.39 -5.98 28.98
CA LYS A 30 24.75 -5.07 28.01
C LYS A 30 24.40 -5.80 26.70
N GLN A 31 25.21 -6.77 26.30
CA GLN A 31 24.96 -7.58 25.10
C GLN A 31 23.61 -8.31 25.21
N GLY A 32 22.75 -8.20 24.19
CA GLY A 32 21.46 -8.90 24.18
C GLY A 32 20.35 -8.29 25.08
N LYS A 33 20.60 -7.18 25.78
CA LYS A 33 19.56 -6.47 26.57
C LYS A 33 18.44 -5.86 25.74
N CYS A 34 18.68 -5.60 24.46
CA CYS A 34 17.69 -5.01 23.59
C CYS A 34 16.80 -6.10 22.98
N ASP A 35 15.52 -6.05 23.33
CA ASP A 35 14.45 -6.88 22.77
C ASP A 35 13.71 -6.20 21.62
N TYR A 36 14.24 -5.07 21.11
CA TYR A 36 13.64 -4.23 20.07
C TYR A 36 12.26 -3.63 20.43
N GLY A 37 11.82 -3.77 21.69
CA GLY A 37 10.61 -3.15 22.21
C GLY A 37 9.33 -3.53 21.46
N ILE A 38 8.35 -2.62 21.48
CA ILE A 38 7.01 -2.83 20.90
C ILE A 38 7.03 -3.05 19.37
N LEU A 39 8.08 -2.61 18.68
CA LEU A 39 8.25 -2.77 17.23
C LEU A 39 9.16 -3.96 16.89
N GLY A 40 9.54 -4.78 17.86
CA GLY A 40 10.52 -5.85 17.65
C GLY A 40 10.11 -6.91 16.63
N ASN A 41 8.80 -7.10 16.42
CA ASN A 41 8.28 -8.05 15.43
C ASN A 41 8.46 -7.54 13.98
N LEU A 42 8.37 -6.22 13.77
CA LEU A 42 8.47 -5.63 12.44
C LEU A 42 9.88 -5.18 12.04
N ILE A 43 10.77 -4.96 13.00
CA ILE A 43 12.11 -4.42 12.72
C ILE A 43 12.97 -5.48 12.01
N VAL A 44 13.38 -5.18 10.78
CA VAL A 44 14.52 -5.83 10.14
C VAL A 44 15.76 -5.59 10.98
N ARG A 45 16.24 -6.63 11.65
CA ARG A 45 17.36 -6.50 12.59
C ARG A 45 18.67 -6.23 11.82
N PRO A 46 19.59 -5.42 12.37
CA PRO A 46 20.87 -5.17 11.72
C PRO A 46 21.67 -6.42 11.39
N GLN A 47 21.54 -7.48 12.20
CA GLN A 47 22.26 -8.74 11.98
C GLN A 47 21.77 -9.52 10.75
N TRP A 48 20.56 -9.22 10.27
CA TRP A 48 20.02 -9.85 9.05
C TRP A 48 20.55 -9.21 7.77
N LEU A 49 21.24 -8.06 7.86
CA LEU A 49 21.71 -7.34 6.69
C LEU A 49 23.15 -7.72 6.36
N ARG A 50 23.31 -8.54 5.32
CA ARG A 50 24.63 -8.96 4.81
C ARG A 50 25.03 -8.10 3.63
N ARG A 51 26.29 -7.62 3.63
CA ARG A 51 26.85 -6.92 2.46
C ARG A 51 27.01 -7.89 1.29
N VAL A 52 26.56 -7.46 0.12
CA VAL A 52 26.62 -8.24 -1.11
C VAL A 52 26.97 -7.29 -2.25
N ALA A 53 28.20 -7.37 -2.75
CA ALA A 53 28.70 -6.47 -3.80
C ALA A 53 27.92 -6.60 -5.12
N SER A 54 27.38 -7.78 -5.42
CA SER A 54 26.55 -8.03 -6.61
C SER A 54 25.11 -7.51 -6.47
N SER A 55 24.68 -7.08 -5.28
CA SER A 55 23.36 -6.47 -5.09
C SER A 55 23.39 -5.00 -5.51
N PRO A 56 22.43 -4.50 -6.31
CA PRO A 56 22.34 -3.08 -6.65
C PRO A 56 22.24 -2.17 -5.42
N ALA A 57 21.72 -2.68 -4.30
CA ALA A 57 21.63 -1.95 -3.04
C ALA A 57 22.89 -2.07 -2.16
N GLY A 58 23.84 -2.93 -2.53
CA GLY A 58 25.06 -3.24 -1.77
C GLY A 58 24.85 -4.22 -0.59
N PHE A 59 23.62 -4.68 -0.36
CA PHE A 59 23.29 -5.63 0.69
C PHE A 59 22.08 -6.51 0.33
N ARG A 60 21.86 -7.56 1.11
CA ARG A 60 20.66 -8.40 1.13
C ARG A 60 20.25 -8.72 2.56
N ALA A 61 18.98 -8.99 2.77
CA ALA A 61 18.44 -9.43 4.05
C ALA A 61 18.34 -10.96 4.09
N GLU A 62 18.89 -11.57 5.13
CA GLU A 62 18.98 -13.01 5.31
C GLU A 62 18.86 -13.31 6.81
N LEU A 63 18.01 -14.27 7.19
CA LEU A 63 17.93 -14.69 8.59
C LEU A 63 19.26 -15.32 8.98
N THR A 64 19.82 -14.92 10.13
CA THR A 64 21.03 -15.56 10.65
C THR A 64 20.64 -16.83 11.42
N ASP A 65 21.23 -17.97 11.03
CA ASP A 65 20.90 -19.34 11.48
C ASP A 65 20.98 -19.61 13.01
N ASN A 66 21.34 -18.61 13.82
CA ASN A 66 21.55 -18.76 15.27
C ASN A 66 20.38 -18.30 16.14
N LEU A 67 19.23 -17.94 15.57
CA LEU A 67 18.01 -17.74 16.35
C LEU A 67 17.39 -19.11 16.62
N ASN A 68 17.77 -19.71 17.76
CA ASN A 68 17.13 -20.87 18.39
C ASN A 68 15.67 -20.51 18.72
N THR A 69 14.82 -20.39 17.70
CA THR A 69 13.46 -19.87 17.76
C THR A 69 12.50 -20.98 17.40
N ASN A 70 12.42 -21.95 18.30
CA ASN A 70 11.25 -22.82 18.34
C ASN A 70 10.02 -21.92 18.58
N ASN A 71 9.28 -21.61 17.52
CA ASN A 71 7.93 -21.00 17.47
C ASN A 71 7.74 -19.47 17.46
N VAL A 72 8.74 -18.61 17.20
CA VAL A 72 8.46 -17.17 16.95
C VAL A 72 8.84 -16.79 15.52
N LEU A 73 7.83 -16.71 14.65
CA LEU A 73 7.97 -16.14 13.32
C LEU A 73 7.94 -14.61 13.45
N PHE A 74 9.04 -13.96 13.06
CA PHE A 74 9.04 -12.50 12.90
C PHE A 74 8.26 -12.12 11.65
N THR A 75 7.66 -10.92 11.65
CA THR A 75 6.99 -10.36 10.47
C THR A 75 7.62 -9.02 10.09
N PRO A 76 8.78 -9.01 9.40
CA PRO A 76 9.47 -7.78 9.04
C PRO A 76 8.58 -6.91 8.15
N VAL A 77 8.57 -5.59 8.39
CA VAL A 77 7.76 -4.65 7.61
C VAL A 77 8.62 -3.72 6.79
N ILE A 78 8.45 -3.76 5.46
CA ILE A 78 9.07 -2.82 4.53
C ILE A 78 8.15 -1.62 4.36
N PHE A 79 8.69 -0.40 4.55
CA PHE A 79 7.94 0.83 4.41
C PHE A 79 8.21 1.49 3.07
N PHE A 80 7.16 1.72 2.29
CA PHE A 80 7.19 2.57 1.12
C PHE A 80 6.53 3.91 1.45
N ILE A 81 7.21 5.03 1.18
CA ILE A 81 6.75 6.36 1.56
C ILE A 81 6.78 7.29 0.35
N ASN A 82 5.63 7.88 0.02
CA ASN A 82 5.60 9.04 -0.87
C ASN A 82 5.70 10.33 -0.06
N LYS A 83 6.85 11.03 -0.13
CA LYS A 83 7.10 12.27 0.63
C LYS A 83 6.11 13.40 0.33
N LEU A 84 5.60 13.44 -0.90
CA LEU A 84 4.70 14.50 -1.37
C LEU A 84 3.26 14.28 -0.90
N SER A 85 2.91 13.06 -0.45
CA SER A 85 1.56 12.75 0.01
C SER A 85 1.17 13.55 1.26
N GLY A 86 -0.10 13.96 1.30
CA GLY A 86 -0.74 14.54 2.48
C GLY A 86 -0.32 15.98 2.83
N GLY A 87 0.27 16.73 1.90
CA GLY A 87 0.72 18.10 2.17
C GLY A 87 1.94 18.13 3.10
N GLN A 88 3.01 17.43 2.70
CA GLN A 88 4.28 17.25 3.44
C GLN A 88 4.22 16.31 4.65
N LYS A 89 3.07 15.69 4.95
CA LYS A 89 2.98 14.63 5.98
C LYS A 89 3.88 13.43 5.66
N GLY A 90 4.11 13.13 4.37
CA GLY A 90 5.04 12.10 3.90
C GLY A 90 6.48 12.31 4.38
N GLU A 91 6.95 13.54 4.39
CA GLU A 91 8.28 13.88 4.92
C GLU A 91 8.34 13.79 6.45
N GLU A 92 7.27 14.17 7.16
CA GLU A 92 7.19 14.04 8.61
C GLU A 92 7.23 12.56 9.06
N ILE A 93 6.46 11.70 8.38
CA ILE A 93 6.45 10.27 8.70
C ILE A 93 7.78 9.60 8.36
N TYR A 94 8.43 9.99 7.26
CA TYR A 94 9.76 9.50 6.92
C TYR A 94 10.76 9.75 8.05
N ARG A 95 10.84 11.00 8.55
CA ARG A 95 11.75 11.36 9.66
C ARG A 95 11.46 10.57 10.93
N LYS A 96 10.20 10.29 11.22
CA LYS A 96 9.81 9.46 12.37
C LYS A 96 10.23 8.01 12.17
N LEU A 97 9.91 7.41 11.02
CA LEU A 97 10.20 6.00 10.75
C LEU A 97 11.70 5.70 10.78
N VAL A 98 12.56 6.53 10.18
CA VAL A 98 14.01 6.31 10.24
C VAL A 98 14.60 6.39 11.66
N GLY A 99 13.88 6.98 12.62
CA GLY A 99 14.25 7.01 14.04
C GLY A 99 13.58 5.91 14.88
N LEU A 100 12.56 5.24 14.36
CA LEU A 100 11.79 4.20 15.05
C LEU A 100 12.17 2.78 14.62
N VAL A 101 12.60 2.63 13.36
CA VAL A 101 12.86 1.34 12.74
C VAL A 101 14.22 1.37 12.03
N ASN A 102 14.72 0.22 11.59
CA ASN A 102 15.95 0.17 10.80
C ASN A 102 15.80 1.01 9.52
N PRO A 103 16.64 2.04 9.30
CA PRO A 103 16.52 2.90 8.11
C PRO A 103 16.59 2.14 6.78
N ARG A 104 17.20 0.95 6.76
CA ARG A 104 17.30 0.11 5.56
C ARG A 104 15.99 -0.54 5.13
N GLN A 105 14.95 -0.52 5.97
CA GLN A 105 13.61 -1.01 5.61
C GLN A 105 12.65 0.13 5.23
N VAL A 106 13.14 1.37 5.12
CA VAL A 106 12.35 2.55 4.74
C VAL A 106 12.78 3.04 3.36
N PHE A 107 11.85 3.01 2.41
CA PHE A 107 12.06 3.35 1.00
C PHE A 107 11.21 4.55 0.61
N LEU A 108 11.83 5.51 -0.06
CA LEU A 108 11.12 6.64 -0.66
C LEU A 108 10.64 6.24 -2.05
N LEU A 109 9.34 6.31 -2.28
CA LEU A 109 8.76 5.99 -3.58
C LEU A 109 9.07 7.11 -4.58
N GLU A 110 10.04 6.86 -5.47
CA GLU A 110 10.40 7.76 -6.57
C GLU A 110 10.00 7.18 -7.92
N ASN A 111 10.13 5.87 -8.08
CA ASN A 111 9.85 5.13 -9.32
C ASN A 111 9.73 3.62 -9.04
N ASP A 112 9.34 2.86 -10.07
CA ASP A 112 9.18 1.40 -9.99
C ASP A 112 10.47 0.66 -9.58
N ALA A 113 11.64 1.20 -9.90
CA ALA A 113 12.92 0.59 -9.55
C ALA A 113 13.13 0.54 -8.02
N THR A 114 12.55 1.48 -7.28
CA THR A 114 12.56 1.46 -5.81
C THR A 114 11.83 0.24 -5.27
N ILE A 115 10.64 -0.07 -5.81
CA ILE A 115 9.84 -1.22 -5.40
C ILE A 115 10.59 -2.51 -5.72
N MET A 116 11.13 -2.63 -6.94
CA MET A 116 11.92 -3.80 -7.34
C MET A 116 13.18 -3.98 -6.49
N GLN A 117 13.89 -2.89 -6.18
CA GLN A 117 15.08 -2.95 -5.33
C GLN A 117 14.73 -3.45 -3.93
N ALA A 118 13.67 -2.93 -3.31
CA ALA A 118 13.21 -3.39 -2.00
C ALA A 118 12.85 -4.87 -2.02
N LEU A 119 12.02 -5.32 -2.97
CA LEU A 119 11.65 -6.73 -3.09
C LEU A 119 12.89 -7.63 -3.30
N SER A 120 13.87 -7.17 -4.07
CA SER A 120 15.13 -7.91 -4.31
C SER A 120 16.03 -8.01 -3.07
N ILE A 121 16.12 -6.95 -2.26
CA ILE A 121 16.89 -6.95 -1.01
C ILE A 121 16.34 -7.99 -0.04
N TYR A 122 15.01 -8.08 0.04
CA TYR A 122 14.30 -8.80 1.08
C TYR A 122 13.75 -10.18 0.64
N SER A 123 14.00 -10.59 -0.60
CA SER A 123 13.43 -11.82 -1.20
C SER A 123 13.77 -13.13 -0.48
N SER A 124 14.85 -13.16 0.33
CA SER A 124 15.24 -14.35 1.10
C SER A 124 14.53 -14.46 2.46
N LEU A 125 13.87 -13.42 2.95
CA LEU A 125 13.11 -13.51 4.20
C LEU A 125 11.72 -14.09 3.92
N VAL A 126 11.21 -14.85 4.88
CA VAL A 126 9.83 -15.34 4.89
C VAL A 126 8.94 -14.38 5.69
N ASN A 127 7.62 -14.45 5.47
CA ASN A 127 6.63 -13.73 6.27
C ASN A 127 6.85 -12.19 6.32
N ILE A 128 7.14 -11.57 5.18
CA ILE A 128 7.30 -10.11 5.09
C ILE A 128 5.95 -9.45 4.84
N HIS A 129 5.74 -8.31 5.49
CA HIS A 129 4.65 -7.38 5.18
C HIS A 129 5.20 -6.09 4.56
N ILE A 130 4.35 -5.40 3.79
CA ILE A 130 4.65 -4.08 3.22
C ILE A 130 3.70 -3.06 3.85
N CYS A 131 4.20 -1.88 4.19
CA CYS A 131 3.39 -0.75 4.62
C CYS A 131 3.57 0.44 3.68
N VAL A 132 2.50 0.85 3.00
CA VAL A 132 2.50 2.01 2.11
C VAL A 132 2.00 3.24 2.85
N CYS A 133 2.87 4.21 3.05
CA CYS A 133 2.57 5.52 3.61
C CYS A 133 2.25 6.50 2.46
N GLY A 134 0.97 6.72 2.20
CA GLY A 134 0.51 7.52 1.07
C GLY A 134 -1.00 7.78 1.08
N GLY A 135 -1.50 8.47 0.05
CA GLY A 135 -2.94 8.47 -0.28
C GLY A 135 -3.31 7.35 -1.26
N ASP A 136 -4.57 7.27 -1.67
CA ASP A 136 -5.08 6.17 -2.50
C ASP A 136 -4.31 6.02 -3.82
N GLY A 137 -3.99 7.11 -4.52
CA GLY A 137 -3.18 7.04 -5.74
C GLY A 137 -1.78 6.43 -5.55
N THR A 138 -1.14 6.65 -4.39
CA THR A 138 0.16 6.02 -4.07
C THR A 138 -0.02 4.54 -3.75
N VAL A 139 -1.08 4.19 -3.00
CA VAL A 139 -1.40 2.80 -2.69
C VAL A 139 -1.71 2.03 -3.97
N SER A 140 -2.60 2.54 -4.83
CA SER A 140 -2.95 1.94 -6.11
C SER A 140 -1.75 1.74 -7.02
N TRP A 141 -0.80 2.69 -7.06
CA TRP A 141 0.45 2.50 -7.81
C TRP A 141 1.24 1.30 -7.30
N VAL A 142 1.49 1.19 -5.99
CA VAL A 142 2.22 0.05 -5.42
C VAL A 142 1.48 -1.27 -5.65
N LEU A 143 0.16 -1.30 -5.43
CA LEU A 143 -0.65 -2.50 -5.64
C LEU A 143 -0.59 -2.99 -7.10
N ASN A 144 -0.73 -2.10 -8.07
CA ASN A 144 -0.63 -2.46 -9.49
C ASN A 144 0.74 -3.06 -9.84
N ARG A 145 1.82 -2.49 -9.31
CA ARG A 145 3.17 -3.05 -9.51
C ARG A 145 3.32 -4.42 -8.86
N LEU A 146 2.71 -4.65 -7.70
CA LEU A 146 2.73 -5.97 -7.07
C LEU A 146 1.93 -7.01 -7.87
N ILE A 147 0.82 -6.63 -8.51
CA ILE A 147 0.09 -7.51 -9.43
C ILE A 147 0.99 -7.91 -10.61
N ASP A 148 1.69 -6.95 -11.22
CA ASP A 148 2.62 -7.23 -12.31
C ASP A 148 3.73 -8.21 -11.91
N PHE A 149 4.26 -8.07 -10.68
CA PHE A 149 5.35 -8.91 -10.17
C PHE A 149 4.90 -10.27 -9.62
N PHE A 150 3.66 -10.37 -9.13
CA PHE A 150 3.12 -11.55 -8.46
C PHE A 150 1.72 -11.90 -8.99
N PRO A 151 1.59 -12.31 -10.26
CA PRO A 151 0.29 -12.59 -10.89
C PRO A 151 -0.48 -13.74 -10.22
N SER A 152 0.20 -14.60 -9.44
CA SER A 152 -0.38 -15.75 -8.72
C SER A 152 -0.84 -15.42 -7.29
N LEU A 153 -0.97 -14.14 -6.91
CA LEU A 153 -1.35 -13.71 -5.56
C LEU A 153 -0.36 -14.16 -4.46
N GLU A 154 0.93 -14.19 -4.80
CA GLU A 154 2.03 -14.54 -3.88
C GLU A 154 2.76 -13.30 -3.34
N ASN A 155 2.20 -12.10 -3.56
CA ASN A 155 2.82 -10.86 -3.08
C ASN A 155 2.82 -10.80 -1.54
N PRO A 156 3.85 -10.16 -0.93
CA PRO A 156 3.80 -9.76 0.47
C PRO A 156 2.54 -8.91 0.75
N PRO A 157 1.75 -9.23 1.79
CA PRO A 157 0.56 -8.46 2.14
C PRO A 157 0.85 -6.99 2.42
N VAL A 158 -0.06 -6.11 1.97
CA VAL A 158 0.11 -4.65 2.06
C VAL A 158 -0.82 -4.02 3.10
N SER A 159 -0.27 -3.36 4.12
CA SER A 159 -0.98 -2.41 4.99
C SER A 159 -0.87 -0.98 4.46
N ILE A 160 -1.78 -0.11 4.90
CA ILE A 160 -1.80 1.30 4.51
C ILE A 160 -1.55 2.17 5.75
N TYR A 161 -0.70 3.18 5.62
CA TYR A 161 -0.64 4.29 6.58
C TYR A 161 -1.18 5.56 5.90
N PRO A 162 -2.42 5.97 6.22
CA PRO A 162 -3.18 6.93 5.42
C PRO A 162 -2.64 8.36 5.55
N LEU A 163 -2.06 8.89 4.49
CA LEU A 163 -1.56 10.27 4.43
C LEU A 163 -2.48 11.22 3.65
N GLY A 164 -3.37 10.69 2.79
CA GLY A 164 -4.28 11.46 1.95
C GLY A 164 -5.49 12.04 2.69
N THR A 165 -6.46 12.55 1.93
CA THR A 165 -7.75 13.07 2.43
C THR A 165 -8.91 12.09 2.17
N GLY A 166 -8.88 11.36 1.06
CA GLY A 166 -9.84 10.28 0.72
C GLY A 166 -9.61 9.04 1.57
N ASN A 167 -8.48 8.35 1.40
CA ASN A 167 -8.06 7.15 2.12
C ASN A 167 -9.16 6.09 2.25
N ASP A 168 -10.02 5.92 1.24
CA ASP A 168 -11.19 5.05 1.35
C ASP A 168 -10.80 3.58 1.51
N LEU A 169 -9.75 3.14 0.80
CA LEU A 169 -9.23 1.78 0.98
C LEU A 169 -8.70 1.56 2.40
N SER A 170 -8.02 2.55 2.98
CA SER A 170 -7.56 2.49 4.38
C SER A 170 -8.72 2.38 5.37
N ARG A 171 -9.83 3.10 5.13
CA ARG A 171 -11.04 3.03 5.98
C ARG A 171 -11.68 1.65 5.92
N VAL A 172 -11.84 1.10 4.72
CA VAL A 172 -12.42 -0.24 4.50
C VAL A 172 -11.55 -1.33 5.15
N LEU A 173 -10.23 -1.20 5.06
CA LEU A 173 -9.27 -2.15 5.63
C LEU A 173 -8.95 -1.94 7.12
N GLY A 174 -9.52 -0.92 7.78
CA GLY A 174 -9.34 -0.70 9.22
C GLY A 174 -8.07 0.04 9.64
N TRP A 175 -7.31 0.60 8.69
CA TRP A 175 -6.05 1.33 8.97
C TRP A 175 -6.26 2.78 9.41
N GLY A 176 -7.49 3.28 9.32
CA GLY A 176 -7.90 4.59 9.80
C GLY A 176 -8.17 5.61 8.70
N TYR A 177 -8.61 6.78 9.11
CA TYR A 177 -9.16 7.81 8.22
C TYR A 177 -8.11 8.78 7.69
N GLN A 178 -7.13 9.11 8.51
CA GLN A 178 -6.16 10.17 8.24
C GLN A 178 -4.90 9.97 9.08
N TYR A 179 -3.86 10.70 8.71
CA TYR A 179 -2.63 10.80 9.48
C TYR A 179 -2.89 11.21 10.93
N ASP A 180 -2.49 10.36 11.88
CA ASP A 180 -2.47 10.67 13.31
C ASP A 180 -1.10 10.30 13.91
N PRO A 181 -0.22 11.29 14.14
CA PRO A 181 1.12 11.03 14.67
C PRO A 181 1.11 10.42 16.07
N LYS A 182 0.04 10.60 16.85
CA LYS A 182 -0.06 10.06 18.21
C LYS A 182 -0.30 8.56 18.22
N ARG A 183 -0.88 8.03 17.13
CA ARG A 183 -1.19 6.60 16.98
C ARG A 183 -0.11 5.82 16.25
N LEU A 184 0.90 6.50 15.69
CA LEU A 184 1.92 5.89 14.84
C LEU A 184 2.48 4.58 15.44
N LEU A 185 3.04 4.63 16.65
CA LEU A 185 3.61 3.45 17.30
C LEU A 185 2.62 2.29 17.45
N ARG A 186 1.37 2.60 17.80
CA ARG A 186 0.31 1.61 17.97
C ARG A 186 -0.08 0.97 16.63
N VAL A 187 -0.23 1.79 15.58
CA VAL A 187 -0.56 1.30 14.24
C VAL A 187 0.57 0.43 13.71
N LEU A 188 1.83 0.86 13.84
CA LEU A 188 2.98 0.07 13.42
C LEU A 188 3.04 -1.30 14.12
N ALA A 189 2.81 -1.33 15.43
CA ALA A 189 2.82 -2.56 16.22
C ALA A 189 1.71 -3.57 15.82
N GLN A 190 0.65 -3.12 15.14
CA GLN A 190 -0.45 -3.98 14.69
C GLN A 190 -0.18 -4.64 13.33
N ILE A 191 0.68 -4.06 12.48
CA ILE A 191 0.93 -4.55 11.11
C ILE A 191 1.37 -6.03 11.07
N PRO A 192 2.26 -6.50 11.95
CA PRO A 192 2.67 -7.92 11.98
C PRO A 192 1.54 -8.92 12.17
N ASP A 193 0.50 -8.55 12.93
CA ASP A 193 -0.58 -9.44 13.37
C ASP A 193 -1.86 -9.27 12.54
N ALA A 194 -1.87 -8.35 11.57
CA ALA A 194 -3.01 -8.06 10.73
C ALA A 194 -3.31 -9.21 9.75
N GLN A 195 -4.59 -9.35 9.38
CA GLN A 195 -5.05 -10.48 8.58
C GLN A 195 -4.86 -10.21 7.08
N PRO A 196 -4.19 -11.10 6.33
CA PRO A 196 -4.17 -11.03 4.87
C PRO A 196 -5.54 -11.29 4.27
N VAL A 197 -5.94 -10.46 3.31
CA VAL A 197 -7.15 -10.61 2.50
C VAL A 197 -6.83 -10.32 1.04
N ALA A 198 -7.48 -11.05 0.13
CA ALA A 198 -7.38 -10.78 -1.29
C ALA A 198 -8.23 -9.56 -1.65
N LEU A 199 -7.64 -8.60 -2.36
CA LEU A 199 -8.34 -7.44 -2.91
C LEU A 199 -8.40 -7.56 -4.43
N ASP A 200 -9.61 -7.54 -4.98
CA ASP A 200 -9.82 -7.49 -6.43
C ASP A 200 -9.41 -6.12 -6.98
N CYS A 201 -8.64 -6.13 -8.07
CA CYS A 201 -8.26 -4.93 -8.78
C CYS A 201 -8.89 -4.91 -10.18
N TRP A 202 -9.42 -3.74 -10.54
CA TRP A 202 -10.11 -3.51 -11.79
C TRP A 202 -9.57 -2.23 -12.43
N GLN A 203 -9.29 -2.29 -13.73
CA GLN A 203 -8.90 -1.15 -14.54
C GLN A 203 -10.11 -0.65 -15.31
N ILE A 204 -10.32 0.66 -15.31
CA ILE A 204 -11.38 1.32 -16.05
C ILE A 204 -10.72 2.22 -17.10
N LYS A 205 -11.02 1.95 -18.39
CA LYS A 205 -10.55 2.74 -19.53
C LYS A 205 -11.74 3.43 -20.19
N PHE A 206 -11.54 4.67 -20.58
CA PHE A 206 -12.52 5.47 -21.29
C PHE A 206 -12.00 5.74 -22.69
N GLU A 207 -12.81 5.44 -23.71
CA GLU A 207 -12.54 5.73 -25.11
C GLU A 207 -13.66 6.63 -25.62
N THR A 208 -13.33 7.86 -26.03
CA THR A 208 -14.29 8.77 -26.66
C THR A 208 -14.58 8.29 -28.07
N LEU A 209 -15.85 8.16 -28.41
CA LEU A 209 -16.27 7.94 -29.78
C LEU A 209 -16.20 9.28 -30.50
N GLU A 210 -15.09 9.55 -31.19
CA GLU A 210 -15.00 10.71 -32.06
C GLU A 210 -16.18 10.68 -33.04
N MET A 211 -17.00 11.71 -33.01
CA MET A 211 -18.05 11.86 -34.02
C MET A 211 -17.36 12.05 -35.37
N ALA A 212 -17.36 11.00 -36.20
CA ALA A 212 -16.89 11.10 -37.56
C ALA A 212 -17.59 12.32 -38.21
N PRO A 213 -16.85 13.19 -38.94
CA PRO A 213 -17.49 14.26 -39.68
C PRO A 213 -18.52 13.62 -40.62
N THR A 214 -19.79 13.96 -40.43
CA THR A 214 -20.90 13.43 -41.22
C THR A 214 -20.68 13.78 -42.69
N THR A 215 -20.16 12.86 -43.48
CA THR A 215 -20.43 12.83 -44.91
C THR A 215 -21.80 12.19 -45.11
N PRO A 216 -22.74 12.86 -45.78
CA PRO A 216 -24.03 12.25 -46.07
C PRO A 216 -23.83 11.13 -47.09
N ASN A 217 -24.40 9.97 -46.77
CA ASN A 217 -24.47 8.72 -47.55
C ASN A 217 -23.30 7.76 -47.27
N ASP A 218 -23.60 6.70 -46.51
CA ASP A 218 -23.73 5.37 -47.11
C ASP A 218 -24.31 4.40 -46.07
N GLU A 219 -25.52 3.91 -46.35
CA GLU A 219 -26.09 2.75 -45.67
C GLU A 219 -25.36 1.50 -46.17
N SER A 220 -24.50 0.90 -45.35
CA SER A 220 -24.29 -0.54 -45.42
C SER A 220 -23.89 -1.12 -44.07
N SER A 221 -24.63 -2.16 -43.73
CA SER A 221 -24.65 -2.91 -42.48
C SER A 221 -23.34 -3.61 -42.15
N PHE A 222 -22.85 -3.44 -40.92
CA PHE A 222 -22.02 -4.42 -40.23
C PHE A 222 -22.72 -4.88 -38.96
N ALA A 223 -23.26 -6.10 -39.00
CA ALA A 223 -23.79 -6.78 -37.84
C ALA A 223 -22.62 -7.31 -37.01
N HIS A 224 -22.23 -6.57 -35.97
CA HIS A 224 -21.50 -7.15 -34.86
C HIS A 224 -22.51 -7.77 -33.89
N GLN A 225 -22.19 -8.99 -33.46
CA GLN A 225 -23.06 -9.85 -32.66
C GLN A 225 -23.10 -9.30 -31.22
N ASP A 226 -24.08 -8.44 -30.97
CA ASP A 226 -24.23 -7.69 -29.73
C ASP A 226 -24.71 -8.56 -28.56
N CYS A 227 -23.97 -8.53 -27.45
CA CYS A 227 -24.58 -8.62 -26.11
C CYS A 227 -25.04 -7.21 -25.68
N SER A 228 -25.99 -6.63 -26.42
CA SER A 228 -26.52 -5.29 -26.14
C SER A 228 -27.60 -5.37 -25.05
N PHE A 229 -27.19 -5.20 -23.80
CA PHE A 229 -28.13 -4.83 -22.75
C PHE A 229 -28.51 -3.35 -22.94
N PHE A 230 -29.62 -3.09 -23.62
CA PHE A 230 -30.23 -1.77 -23.66
C PHE A 230 -30.77 -1.42 -22.27
N LEU A 231 -29.96 -0.75 -21.45
CA LEU A 231 -30.45 -0.03 -20.27
C LEU A 231 -31.28 1.15 -20.76
N ASN A 232 -32.57 0.90 -21.04
CA ASN A 232 -33.53 1.92 -21.40
C ASN A 232 -33.67 2.93 -20.25
N ARG A 233 -32.85 3.99 -20.32
CA ARG A 233 -32.74 5.13 -19.39
C ARG A 233 -32.17 4.75 -18.02
N PRO A 234 -30.88 5.03 -17.72
CA PRO A 234 -30.42 5.02 -16.34
C PRO A 234 -31.26 6.04 -15.55
N LYS A 235 -32.09 5.55 -14.63
CA LYS A 235 -32.82 6.42 -13.70
C LYS A 235 -31.80 6.94 -12.70
N PHE A 236 -31.60 8.25 -12.65
CA PHE A 236 -30.95 8.89 -11.51
C PHE A 236 -31.82 8.65 -10.27
N VAL A 237 -31.46 7.63 -9.49
CA VAL A 237 -32.14 7.34 -8.22
C VAL A 237 -31.64 8.35 -7.20
N ARG A 238 -32.45 9.39 -6.93
CA ARG A 238 -32.11 10.46 -5.98
C ARG A 238 -32.15 10.02 -4.52
N ASN A 239 -32.73 8.85 -4.24
CA ASN A 239 -33.00 8.37 -2.89
C ASN A 239 -32.16 7.12 -2.58
N ALA A 240 -31.14 7.27 -1.73
CA ALA A 240 -30.17 6.20 -1.45
C ALA A 240 -30.82 4.92 -0.88
N ASN A 241 -31.97 5.06 -0.21
CA ASN A 241 -32.72 3.94 0.37
C ASN A 241 -33.43 3.04 -0.68
N GLU A 242 -33.52 3.46 -1.94
CA GLU A 242 -34.13 2.68 -3.04
C GLU A 242 -33.09 2.02 -3.97
N LEU A 243 -31.79 2.24 -3.73
CA LEU A 243 -30.69 1.67 -4.53
C LEU A 243 -30.49 0.18 -4.20
N LYS A 244 -31.38 -0.69 -4.67
CA LYS A 244 -31.04 -2.10 -4.82
C LYS A 244 -30.22 -2.25 -6.11
N GLY A 245 -28.91 -2.40 -5.98
CA GLY A 245 -28.04 -2.71 -7.10
C GLY A 245 -28.55 -3.95 -7.85
N HIS A 246 -28.73 -3.84 -9.16
CA HIS A 246 -29.08 -4.97 -10.02
C HIS A 246 -27.79 -5.51 -10.64
N ARG A 247 -27.52 -6.82 -10.49
CA ARG A 247 -26.37 -7.45 -11.14
C ARG A 247 -26.59 -7.47 -12.64
N ILE A 248 -25.76 -6.73 -13.38
CA ILE A 248 -25.84 -6.67 -14.85
C ILE A 248 -25.08 -7.85 -15.49
N ALA A 249 -23.92 -8.22 -14.96
CA ALA A 249 -23.09 -9.32 -15.46
C ALA A 249 -22.19 -9.92 -14.36
N GLN A 250 -21.59 -11.07 -14.65
CA GLN A 250 -20.45 -11.64 -13.92
C GLN A 250 -19.41 -12.11 -14.95
N CYS A 251 -18.33 -11.35 -15.08
CA CYS A 251 -17.29 -11.55 -16.09
C CYS A 251 -15.99 -10.86 -15.65
N SER A 252 -14.89 -11.16 -16.34
CA SER A 252 -13.59 -10.47 -16.14
C SER A 252 -13.47 -9.18 -16.95
N GLN A 253 -14.40 -8.90 -17.86
CA GLN A 253 -14.42 -7.67 -18.64
C GLN A 253 -15.85 -7.27 -18.98
N VAL A 254 -16.16 -5.99 -18.83
CA VAL A 254 -17.42 -5.35 -19.23
C VAL A 254 -17.08 -4.18 -20.15
N CYS A 255 -17.75 -4.11 -21.29
CA CYS A 255 -17.75 -2.95 -22.18
C CYS A 255 -19.12 -2.27 -22.09
N LEU A 256 -19.14 -0.98 -21.74
CA LEU A 256 -20.35 -0.18 -21.67
C LEU A 256 -20.28 0.91 -22.74
N GLU A 257 -21.23 0.91 -23.66
CA GLU A 257 -21.37 1.98 -24.64
C GLU A 257 -22.33 3.05 -24.12
N LEU A 258 -21.83 4.27 -23.94
CA LEU A 258 -22.60 5.42 -23.53
C LEU A 258 -22.95 6.25 -24.77
N SER A 259 -24.23 6.26 -25.15
CA SER A 259 -24.73 7.02 -26.30
C SER A 259 -24.91 8.52 -26.06
N ARG A 260 -24.73 8.98 -24.81
CA ARG A 260 -24.91 10.38 -24.41
C ARG A 260 -23.90 10.77 -23.33
N PRO A 261 -23.60 12.08 -23.21
CA PRO A 261 -22.81 12.60 -22.10
C PRO A 261 -23.43 12.19 -20.77
N MET A 262 -22.60 11.79 -19.80
CA MET A 262 -23.07 11.31 -18.50
C MET A 262 -22.17 11.80 -17.37
N PRO A 263 -22.73 12.40 -16.30
CA PRO A 263 -21.98 12.61 -15.08
C PRO A 263 -21.73 11.25 -14.43
N VAL A 264 -20.47 10.95 -14.16
CA VAL A 264 -20.04 9.77 -13.41
C VAL A 264 -19.30 10.22 -12.15
N GLN A 265 -19.27 9.36 -11.15
CA GLN A 265 -18.45 9.57 -9.96
C GLN A 265 -17.46 8.41 -9.88
N MET A 266 -16.18 8.73 -9.85
CA MET A 266 -15.09 7.77 -9.84
C MET A 266 -14.26 8.04 -8.58
N ASP A 267 -14.21 7.06 -7.68
CA ASP A 267 -13.46 7.17 -6.42
C ASP A 267 -13.83 8.42 -5.60
N GLY A 268 -15.13 8.72 -5.51
CA GLY A 268 -15.64 9.88 -4.79
C GLY A 268 -15.57 11.20 -5.57
N GLU A 269 -14.75 11.29 -6.63
CA GLU A 269 -14.58 12.50 -7.42
C GLU A 269 -15.57 12.56 -8.60
N PRO A 270 -16.21 13.72 -8.83
CA PRO A 270 -17.08 13.90 -9.99
C PRO A 270 -16.25 13.93 -11.27
N PHE A 271 -16.62 13.10 -12.24
CA PHE A 271 -16.01 13.06 -13.57
C PHE A 271 -17.11 13.20 -14.62
N TYR A 272 -16.92 14.09 -15.59
CA TYR A 272 -17.94 14.39 -16.59
C TYR A 272 -17.51 13.83 -17.94
N LEU A 273 -18.24 12.82 -18.43
CA LEU A 273 -18.05 12.27 -19.77
C LEU A 273 -18.81 13.16 -20.75
N VAL A 274 -18.07 13.99 -21.49
CA VAL A 274 -18.59 15.06 -22.36
C VAL A 274 -19.15 14.51 -23.68
N GLU A 275 -18.67 13.35 -24.14
CA GLU A 275 -19.01 12.76 -25.43
C GLU A 275 -19.55 11.33 -25.26
N PRO A 276 -20.23 10.76 -26.28
CA PRO A 276 -20.45 9.33 -26.33
C PRO A 276 -19.13 8.58 -26.11
N ALA A 277 -19.13 7.60 -25.23
CA ALA A 277 -17.90 6.97 -24.78
C ALA A 277 -18.09 5.46 -24.58
N ILE A 278 -17.05 4.71 -24.89
CA ILE A 278 -16.91 3.32 -24.48
C ILE A 278 -16.18 3.29 -23.13
N VAL A 279 -16.81 2.67 -22.14
CA VAL A 279 -16.21 2.40 -20.83
C VAL A 279 -15.86 0.93 -20.75
N ASN A 280 -14.56 0.64 -20.76
CA ASN A 280 -14.01 -0.70 -20.62
C ASN A 280 -13.60 -0.93 -19.16
N ILE A 281 -14.30 -1.82 -18.46
CA ILE A 281 -13.99 -2.25 -17.09
C ILE A 281 -13.35 -3.65 -17.18
N ILE A 282 -12.10 -3.78 -16.79
CA ILE A 282 -11.27 -4.97 -17.00
C ILE A 282 -10.73 -5.42 -15.64
N TYR A 283 -10.96 -6.67 -15.28
CA TYR A 283 -10.35 -7.29 -14.11
C TYR A 283 -8.85 -7.48 -14.36
N THR A 284 -8.01 -6.96 -13.47
CA THR A 284 -6.55 -7.00 -13.62
C THR A 284 -5.87 -8.02 -12.71
N GLY A 285 -6.61 -8.60 -11.77
CA GLY A 285 -6.09 -9.61 -10.83
C GLY A 285 -6.45 -9.30 -9.39
N GLN A 286 -5.76 -9.99 -8.48
CA GLN A 286 -5.88 -9.76 -7.04
C GLN A 286 -4.53 -9.39 -6.45
N VAL A 287 -4.56 -8.71 -5.31
CA VAL A 287 -3.38 -8.41 -4.51
C VAL A 287 -3.68 -8.70 -3.04
N ASN A 288 -2.72 -9.29 -2.32
CA ASN A 288 -2.85 -9.48 -0.88
C ASN A 288 -2.67 -8.14 -0.19
N VAL A 289 -3.68 -7.73 0.56
CA VAL A 289 -3.66 -6.57 1.46
C VAL A 289 -3.90 -7.03 2.89
N LEU A 290 -3.57 -6.18 3.86
CA LEU A 290 -3.81 -6.46 5.27
C LEU A 290 -5.05 -5.74 5.74
N ARG A 291 -5.88 -6.45 6.51
CA ARG A 291 -7.03 -5.90 7.24
C ARG A 291 -6.70 -5.88 8.74
N ASN A 292 -6.86 -4.70 9.34
CA ASN A 292 -6.67 -4.45 10.77
C ASN A 292 -7.99 -4.54 11.54
#